data_AF-A0A8H7XKG1-F1
#
_entry.id   AF-A0A8H7XKG1-F1
#
_cell.length_a   1.000
_cell.length_b   1.000
_cell.length_c   1.000
_cell.angle_alpha   90.00
_cell.angle_beta   90.00
_cell.angle_gamma   90.00
#
_symmetry.space_group_name_H-M   'P 1'
#
loop_
_entity.id
_entity.type
_entity.pdbx_description
1 polymer ?
#
loop_
_entity_poly.entity_id
_entity_poly.type
_entity_poly.pdbx_seq_one_letter_code
_entity_poly.pdbx_strand_id
1 'polypeptide(L)'
;MSTVEATTTALVTESAPDNKTRRYDRQLRLWAASGQSALENARILVVSGGATATSILKNLVLPGVGHFTILDPLPVTPEDAGNNFFLDGLNSVGKSRAEEGVRLLLEMNDGVDGKADTRSLEEVLDTPGGKEWLGEFTLVIAVNLEKGPLERLAAVLWEEESFPPLVVVRPAGFLAEFYIQYHEHTVIESHPETAQSLQIDRPFPALLDYAMSLDFENMDVTDHGHVPYVVILVRVLEEWKKTHDGLPPQNAAEKVQFKKNILAMRKKPDEENFEEAEAQAYRAWTKTVVPSETRALFDDAKVISPSSVEAPFYKLVRALKKFVEGSGALPLTSTLPDMKASTSAYIDLQKLYKTRAEEEKEVFRGCLSEACGGDIKAIGEDMIDAFVKNSHALKLLRGKRWAALDEDHEALVLATQTSSKQLAVHLALSALSNFLAKSKTSGQTLSAEALTAEAQKLLPDGTELPEEFEDCVGEVVRSPTAELPNTAALLGGLVAQEAIKMITRQYVPINGYCIVDLVETWTGIL
;
A
#
# COMPACT_ATOMS: atom_id res chain seq x y z
N MET A 1 4.89 -29.69 -33.81
CA MET A 1 4.31 -28.35 -33.58
C MET A 1 3.13 -28.50 -32.63
N SER A 2 3.39 -28.43 -31.33
CA SER A 2 2.38 -28.17 -30.30
C SER A 2 2.94 -27.04 -29.45
N THR A 3 2.17 -25.97 -29.34
CA THR A 3 2.53 -24.66 -28.82
C THR A 3 2.73 -24.64 -27.29
N VAL A 4 3.50 -23.65 -26.87
CA VAL A 4 4.22 -23.47 -25.59
C VAL A 4 3.33 -22.94 -24.44
N GLU A 5 2.01 -23.09 -24.48
CA GLU A 5 1.11 -22.41 -23.51
C GLU A 5 0.70 -23.22 -22.27
N ALA A 6 1.24 -24.41 -22.02
CA ALA A 6 0.64 -25.34 -21.04
C ALA A 6 1.38 -25.55 -19.70
N THR A 7 2.46 -24.82 -19.37
CA THR A 7 3.26 -25.17 -18.15
C THR A 7 3.50 -24.03 -17.16
N THR A 8 2.63 -23.02 -17.17
CA THR A 8 2.58 -21.98 -16.11
C THR A 8 1.13 -21.63 -15.83
N THR A 9 0.40 -22.53 -15.18
CA THR A 9 -0.84 -22.14 -14.51
C THR A 9 -1.09 -23.06 -13.32
N ALA A 10 -1.56 -22.44 -12.25
CA ALA A 10 -2.02 -23.02 -11.00
C ALA A 10 -2.88 -24.28 -11.20
N LEU A 11 -3.03 -25.04 -10.11
CA LEU A 11 -4.10 -26.02 -9.87
C LEU A 11 -5.37 -25.66 -10.67
N VAL A 12 -5.55 -26.27 -11.85
CA VAL A 12 -6.79 -26.20 -12.60
C VAL A 12 -7.74 -27.13 -11.86
N THR A 13 -8.55 -26.57 -10.98
CA THR A 13 -9.82 -27.20 -10.61
C THR A 13 -10.61 -27.41 -11.90
N GLU A 14 -11.01 -28.65 -12.20
CA GLU A 14 -11.75 -29.07 -13.42
C GLU A 14 -13.12 -28.37 -13.62
N SER A 15 -13.53 -27.49 -12.71
CA SER A 15 -14.71 -26.64 -12.85
C SER A 15 -14.34 -25.28 -13.39
N ALA A 16 -15.09 -24.80 -14.39
CA ALA A 16 -14.96 -23.42 -14.85
C ALA A 16 -15.13 -22.47 -13.65
N PRO A 17 -14.30 -21.40 -13.54
CA PRO A 17 -14.33 -20.50 -12.38
C PRO A 17 -15.76 -19.97 -12.18
N ASP A 18 -16.19 -19.85 -10.92
CA ASP A 18 -17.52 -19.35 -10.62
C ASP A 18 -17.71 -17.91 -11.13
N ASN A 19 -18.97 -17.45 -11.22
CA ASN A 19 -19.26 -16.12 -11.78
C ASN A 19 -18.53 -15.00 -11.04
N LYS A 20 -18.29 -15.18 -9.74
CA LYS A 20 -17.59 -14.22 -8.87
C LYS A 20 -16.11 -14.14 -9.19
N THR A 21 -15.44 -15.29 -9.30
CA THR A 21 -14.03 -15.39 -9.71
C THR A 21 -13.83 -14.82 -11.11
N ARG A 22 -14.76 -15.04 -12.03
CA ARG A 22 -14.72 -14.43 -13.37
C ARG A 22 -14.87 -12.91 -13.35
N ARG A 23 -15.80 -12.40 -12.53
CA ARG A 23 -16.04 -10.95 -12.38
C ARG A 23 -14.80 -10.23 -11.84
N TYR A 24 -14.15 -10.83 -10.84
CA TYR A 24 -13.01 -10.23 -10.14
C TYR A 24 -11.64 -10.73 -10.64
N ASP A 25 -11.56 -11.48 -11.74
CA ASP A 25 -10.29 -12.09 -12.22
C ASP A 25 -9.15 -11.06 -12.34
N ARG A 26 -9.43 -9.88 -12.89
CA ARG A 26 -8.40 -8.83 -13.09
C ARG A 26 -7.85 -8.29 -11.77
N GLN A 27 -8.70 -8.10 -10.78
CA GLN A 27 -8.30 -7.55 -9.47
C GLN A 27 -7.71 -8.63 -8.55
N LEU A 28 -8.15 -9.88 -8.67
CA LEU A 28 -7.53 -11.03 -8.00
C LEU A 28 -6.06 -11.20 -8.40
N ARG A 29 -5.65 -10.75 -9.59
CA ARG A 29 -4.23 -10.73 -9.99
C ARG A 29 -3.40 -9.67 -9.26
N LEU A 30 -4.05 -8.66 -8.67
CA LEU A 30 -3.38 -7.59 -7.93
C LEU A 30 -3.27 -7.94 -6.44
N TRP A 31 -4.39 -8.34 -5.82
CA TRP A 31 -4.45 -8.54 -4.36
C TRP A 31 -4.83 -9.96 -3.90
N ALA A 32 -4.85 -10.92 -4.84
CA ALA A 32 -5.18 -12.32 -4.58
C ALA A 32 -6.55 -12.55 -3.92
N ALA A 33 -6.85 -13.80 -3.59
CA ALA A 33 -8.09 -14.16 -2.91
C ALA A 33 -8.15 -13.61 -1.46
N SER A 34 -7.01 -13.46 -0.80
CA SER A 34 -6.92 -12.88 0.56
C SER A 34 -7.35 -11.43 0.58
N GLY A 35 -6.84 -10.59 -0.32
CA GLY A 35 -7.26 -9.20 -0.45
C GLY A 35 -8.73 -9.06 -0.83
N GLN A 36 -9.22 -9.93 -1.73
CA GLN A 36 -10.65 -9.95 -2.07
C GLN A 36 -11.52 -10.31 -0.86
N SER A 37 -11.11 -11.30 -0.08
CA SER A 37 -11.83 -11.69 1.14
C SER A 37 -11.82 -10.56 2.18
N ALA A 38 -10.72 -9.84 2.35
CA ALA A 38 -10.66 -8.68 3.22
C ALA A 38 -11.65 -7.59 2.77
N LEU A 39 -11.71 -7.31 1.47
CA LEU A 39 -12.61 -6.33 0.89
C LEU A 39 -14.09 -6.70 1.10
N GLU A 40 -14.44 -7.96 0.88
CA GLU A 40 -15.80 -8.49 1.03
C GLU A 40 -16.27 -8.59 2.48
N ASN A 41 -15.36 -8.61 3.45
CA ASN A 41 -15.68 -8.56 4.87
C ASN A 41 -15.66 -7.12 5.44
N ALA A 42 -15.23 -6.13 4.63
CA ALA A 42 -15.11 -4.76 5.09
C ALA A 42 -16.46 -4.04 5.15
N ARG A 43 -16.58 -3.16 6.15
CA ARG A 43 -17.72 -2.27 6.36
C ARG A 43 -17.23 -0.83 6.30
N ILE A 44 -17.73 -0.04 5.36
CA ILE A 44 -17.28 1.34 5.15
C ILE A 44 -18.38 2.33 5.53
N LEU A 45 -18.05 3.30 6.38
CA LEU A 45 -18.92 4.45 6.63
C LEU A 45 -18.45 5.62 5.78
N VAL A 46 -19.36 6.26 5.05
CA VAL A 46 -19.08 7.49 4.31
C VAL A 46 -19.98 8.61 4.82
N VAL A 47 -19.39 9.66 5.36
CA VAL A 47 -20.07 10.85 5.91
C VAL A 47 -20.12 11.91 4.81
N SER A 48 -21.17 11.81 3.98
CA SER A 48 -21.55 12.65 2.83
C SER A 48 -22.11 11.77 1.71
N GLY A 49 -23.14 12.23 1.02
CA GLY A 49 -23.68 11.69 -0.23
C GLY A 49 -23.38 12.58 -1.45
N GLY A 50 -22.42 13.50 -1.33
CA GLY A 50 -21.95 14.36 -2.44
C GLY A 50 -21.24 13.59 -3.57
N ALA A 51 -20.91 14.29 -4.64
CA ALA A 51 -20.34 13.70 -5.87
C ALA A 51 -19.00 12.99 -5.66
N THR A 52 -18.14 13.50 -4.78
CA THR A 52 -16.86 12.91 -4.42
C THR A 52 -17.07 11.65 -3.60
N ALA A 53 -17.98 11.68 -2.62
CA ALA A 53 -18.32 10.54 -1.79
C ALA A 53 -18.87 9.37 -2.63
N THR A 54 -19.81 9.63 -3.54
CA THR A 54 -20.36 8.60 -4.43
C THR A 54 -19.32 8.12 -5.46
N SER A 55 -18.40 8.99 -5.90
CA SER A 55 -17.28 8.60 -6.77
C SER A 55 -16.29 7.66 -6.07
N ILE A 56 -15.98 7.90 -4.79
CA ILE A 56 -15.20 7.00 -3.94
C ILE A 56 -15.92 5.66 -3.80
N LEU A 57 -17.21 5.70 -3.40
CA LEU A 57 -18.00 4.49 -3.19
C LEU A 57 -18.14 3.66 -4.45
N LYS A 58 -18.35 4.25 -5.63
CA LYS A 58 -18.34 3.52 -6.90
C LYS A 58 -17.09 2.67 -7.05
N ASN A 59 -15.92 3.22 -6.73
CA ASN A 59 -14.64 2.51 -6.84
C ASN A 59 -14.39 1.51 -5.71
N LEU A 60 -15.24 1.45 -4.67
CA LEU A 60 -15.24 0.41 -3.64
C LEU A 60 -16.33 -0.66 -3.88
N VAL A 61 -17.49 -0.25 -4.40
CA VAL A 61 -18.61 -1.13 -4.77
C VAL A 61 -18.26 -1.99 -5.96
N LEU A 62 -17.65 -1.43 -7.02
CA LEU A 62 -17.29 -2.19 -8.22
C LEU A 62 -16.34 -3.37 -7.93
N PRO A 63 -15.26 -3.22 -7.13
CA PRO A 63 -14.43 -4.35 -6.72
C PRO A 63 -15.05 -5.24 -5.61
N GLY A 64 -16.23 -4.91 -5.08
CA GLY A 64 -16.98 -5.78 -4.19
C GLY A 64 -16.67 -5.62 -2.71
N VAL A 65 -16.65 -4.37 -2.21
CA VAL A 65 -16.67 -4.12 -0.76
C VAL A 65 -17.89 -4.78 -0.11
N GLY A 66 -17.73 -5.39 1.06
CA GLY A 66 -18.80 -6.15 1.71
C GLY A 66 -20.05 -5.32 2.01
N HIS A 67 -19.83 -4.17 2.64
CA HIS A 67 -20.90 -3.28 3.06
C HIS A 67 -20.46 -1.82 3.03
N PHE A 68 -21.37 -0.91 2.66
CA PHE A 68 -21.21 0.52 2.89
C PHE A 68 -22.45 1.15 3.53
N THR A 69 -22.24 2.19 4.33
CA THR A 69 -23.29 3.08 4.84
C THR A 69 -22.99 4.50 4.40
N ILE A 70 -23.96 5.19 3.80
CA ILE A 70 -23.93 6.64 3.58
C ILE A 70 -24.66 7.32 4.73
N LEU A 71 -23.95 8.11 5.52
CA LEU A 71 -24.51 8.97 6.57
C LEU A 71 -24.62 10.39 6.02
N ASP A 72 -25.85 10.82 5.70
CA ASP A 72 -26.12 12.15 5.18
C ASP A 72 -27.57 12.59 5.45
N PRO A 73 -27.77 13.65 6.25
CA PRO A 73 -29.11 14.16 6.54
C PRO A 73 -29.68 15.06 5.44
N LEU A 74 -28.87 15.47 4.45
CA LEU A 74 -29.25 16.53 3.52
C LEU A 74 -30.11 16.01 2.36
N PRO A 75 -31.09 16.80 1.91
CA PRO A 75 -31.79 16.54 0.66
C PRO A 75 -30.90 16.91 -0.53
N VAL A 76 -31.16 16.28 -1.67
CA VAL A 76 -30.52 16.60 -2.95
C VAL A 76 -30.89 18.01 -3.40
N THR A 77 -29.89 18.82 -3.72
CA THR A 77 -30.05 20.14 -4.34
C THR A 77 -29.95 20.07 -5.87
N PRO A 78 -30.34 21.13 -6.61
CA PRO A 78 -30.10 21.20 -8.05
C PRO A 78 -28.62 21.12 -8.43
N GLU A 79 -27.72 21.61 -7.57
CA GLU A 79 -26.27 21.55 -7.77
C GLU A 79 -25.76 20.10 -7.66
N ASP A 80 -26.19 19.39 -6.61
CA ASP A 80 -25.91 17.95 -6.45
C ASP A 80 -26.38 17.15 -7.67
N ALA A 81 -27.63 17.40 -8.11
CA ALA A 81 -28.21 16.73 -9.28
C ALA A 81 -27.46 17.01 -10.59
N GLY A 82 -26.72 18.13 -10.66
CA GLY A 82 -25.94 18.51 -11.83
C GLY A 82 -24.53 17.92 -11.87
N ASN A 83 -23.96 17.54 -10.72
CA ASN A 83 -22.56 17.09 -10.63
C ASN A 83 -22.38 15.63 -10.16
N ASN A 84 -23.43 14.97 -9.69
CA ASN A 84 -23.34 13.61 -9.14
C ASN A 84 -24.00 12.57 -10.07
N PHE A 85 -23.19 11.63 -10.58
CA PHE A 85 -23.66 10.55 -11.46
C PHE A 85 -24.64 9.58 -10.76
N PHE A 86 -24.60 9.51 -9.43
CA PHE A 86 -25.46 8.64 -8.61
C PHE A 86 -26.69 9.37 -8.09
N LEU A 87 -27.24 10.27 -8.90
CA LEU A 87 -28.54 10.92 -8.74
C LEU A 87 -29.29 10.90 -10.09
N ASP A 88 -30.62 10.79 -10.06
CA ASP A 88 -31.47 10.78 -11.27
C ASP A 88 -31.82 12.20 -11.73
N GLY A 89 -30.78 13.03 -11.87
CA GLY A 89 -30.90 14.44 -12.25
C GLY A 89 -31.96 15.19 -11.43
N LEU A 90 -32.82 15.95 -12.12
CA LEU A 90 -33.87 16.76 -11.48
C LEU A 90 -34.90 15.93 -10.70
N ASN A 91 -35.04 14.62 -10.98
CA ASN A 91 -36.00 13.77 -10.27
C ASN A 91 -35.55 13.45 -8.85
N SER A 92 -34.26 13.57 -8.53
CA SER A 92 -33.75 13.34 -7.18
C SER A 92 -33.85 14.58 -6.29
N VAL A 93 -34.00 15.78 -6.87
CA VAL A 93 -34.04 17.04 -6.12
C VAL A 93 -35.13 17.02 -5.04
N GLY A 94 -34.75 17.35 -3.81
CA GLY A 94 -35.61 17.34 -2.63
C GLY A 94 -35.77 15.99 -1.93
N LYS A 95 -35.29 14.88 -2.51
CA LYS A 95 -35.22 13.57 -1.84
C LYS A 95 -33.95 13.45 -0.99
N SER A 96 -33.87 12.43 -0.14
CA SER A 96 -32.65 12.15 0.63
C SER A 96 -31.47 11.83 -0.29
N ARG A 97 -30.36 12.55 -0.09
CA ARG A 97 -29.12 12.33 -0.84
C ARG A 97 -28.50 10.96 -0.53
N ALA A 98 -28.56 10.51 0.73
CA ALA A 98 -28.10 9.18 1.12
C ALA A 98 -28.91 8.06 0.45
N GLU A 99 -30.24 8.16 0.46
CA GLU A 99 -31.12 7.11 -0.07
C GLU A 99 -30.98 6.98 -1.59
N GLU A 100 -30.96 8.09 -2.33
CA GLU A 100 -30.78 8.05 -3.79
C GLU A 100 -29.38 7.54 -4.17
N GLY A 101 -28.33 7.96 -3.45
CA GLY A 101 -26.97 7.49 -3.66
C GLY A 101 -26.84 5.98 -3.44
N VAL A 102 -27.37 5.45 -2.32
CA VAL A 102 -27.38 4.01 -2.03
C VAL A 102 -28.14 3.23 -3.10
N ARG A 103 -29.32 3.71 -3.49
CA ARG A 103 -30.16 3.06 -4.50
C ARG A 103 -29.39 2.87 -5.81
N LEU A 104 -28.74 3.91 -6.32
CA LEU A 104 -28.03 3.87 -7.60
C LEU A 104 -26.67 3.17 -7.51
N LEU A 105 -25.95 3.28 -6.38
CA LEU A 105 -24.69 2.57 -6.18
C LEU A 105 -24.89 1.05 -6.14
N LEU A 106 -25.97 0.56 -5.52
CA LEU A 106 -26.27 -0.87 -5.45
C LEU A 106 -26.57 -1.51 -6.82
N GLU A 107 -26.95 -0.72 -7.83
CA GLU A 107 -27.08 -1.21 -9.21
C GLU A 107 -25.74 -1.65 -9.81
N MET A 108 -24.62 -1.17 -9.27
CA MET A 108 -23.27 -1.48 -9.76
C MET A 108 -22.79 -2.87 -9.34
N ASN A 109 -23.26 -3.39 -8.20
CA ASN A 109 -22.82 -4.68 -7.67
C ASN A 109 -23.84 -5.29 -6.70
N ASP A 110 -24.47 -6.38 -7.15
CA ASP A 110 -25.41 -7.21 -6.39
C ASP A 110 -24.78 -8.00 -5.24
N GLY A 111 -23.45 -8.10 -5.19
CA GLY A 111 -22.70 -8.72 -4.10
C GLY A 111 -22.37 -7.78 -2.94
N VAL A 112 -22.85 -6.54 -2.95
CA VAL A 112 -22.54 -5.50 -1.96
C VAL A 112 -23.80 -5.13 -1.19
N ASP A 113 -23.68 -5.01 0.13
CA ASP A 113 -24.74 -4.47 0.98
C ASP A 113 -24.60 -2.95 1.16
N GLY A 114 -25.72 -2.23 1.16
CA GLY A 114 -25.71 -0.76 1.15
C GLY A 114 -26.83 -0.21 2.01
N LYS A 115 -26.51 0.74 2.90
CA LYS A 115 -27.47 1.37 3.80
C LYS A 115 -27.39 2.90 3.74
N ALA A 116 -28.55 3.55 3.75
CA ALA A 116 -28.67 4.99 3.97
C ALA A 116 -28.97 5.25 5.45
N ASP A 117 -28.30 6.24 6.02
CA ASP A 117 -28.58 6.77 7.35
C ASP A 117 -28.74 8.29 7.23
N THR A 118 -29.93 8.79 7.61
CA THR A 118 -30.32 10.19 7.43
C THR A 118 -30.13 11.03 8.68
N ARG A 119 -29.49 10.48 9.72
CA ARG A 119 -29.07 11.23 10.90
C ARG A 119 -27.90 12.16 10.55
N SER A 120 -27.72 13.20 11.35
CA SER A 120 -26.45 13.94 11.34
C SER A 120 -25.36 13.16 12.07
N LEU A 121 -24.09 13.50 11.82
CA LEU A 121 -22.98 12.92 12.56
C LEU A 121 -23.07 13.26 14.05
N GLU A 122 -23.49 14.47 14.38
CA GLU A 122 -23.67 14.93 15.76
C GLU A 122 -24.75 14.10 16.46
N GLU A 123 -25.87 13.82 15.81
CA GLU A 123 -26.90 12.93 16.34
C GLU A 123 -26.34 11.53 16.61
N VAL A 124 -25.52 10.98 15.70
CA VAL A 124 -24.84 9.69 15.92
C VAL A 124 -23.93 9.77 17.15
N LEU A 125 -23.06 10.78 17.22
CA LEU A 125 -22.08 10.93 18.31
C LEU A 125 -22.74 11.20 19.67
N ASP A 126 -23.89 11.86 19.69
CA ASP A 126 -24.64 12.20 20.90
C ASP A 126 -25.58 11.06 21.35
N THR A 127 -25.85 10.09 20.47
CA THR A 127 -26.68 8.92 20.79
C THR A 127 -25.91 7.90 21.65
N PRO A 128 -26.49 7.37 22.74
CA PRO A 128 -25.90 6.26 23.48
C PRO A 128 -25.66 5.05 22.56
N GLY A 129 -24.43 4.53 22.53
CA GLY A 129 -24.03 3.47 21.58
C GLY A 129 -23.43 3.98 20.26
N GLY A 130 -23.37 5.30 20.06
CA GLY A 130 -22.88 5.90 18.81
C GLY A 130 -21.40 5.63 18.55
N LYS A 131 -20.56 5.65 19.60
CA LYS A 131 -19.15 5.31 19.49
C LYS A 131 -18.96 3.84 19.14
N GLU A 132 -19.69 2.96 19.84
CA GLU A 132 -19.67 1.52 19.59
C GLU A 132 -20.08 1.20 18.16
N TRP A 133 -21.12 1.89 17.64
CA TRP A 133 -21.54 1.78 16.24
C TRP A 133 -20.45 2.22 15.26
N LEU A 134 -19.71 3.30 15.55
CA LEU A 134 -18.55 3.71 14.72
C LEU A 134 -17.45 2.63 14.74
N GLY A 135 -17.25 1.94 15.86
CA GLY A 135 -16.31 0.83 15.99
C GLY A 135 -16.65 -0.42 15.17
N GLU A 136 -17.88 -0.54 14.66
CA GLU A 136 -18.28 -1.66 13.79
C GLU A 136 -17.77 -1.54 12.34
N PHE A 137 -17.29 -0.36 11.96
CA PHE A 137 -16.76 -0.11 10.62
C PHE A 137 -15.28 -0.49 10.53
N THR A 138 -14.87 -0.92 9.35
CA THR A 138 -13.46 -1.18 9.00
C THR A 138 -12.73 0.13 8.67
N LEU A 139 -13.44 1.09 8.08
CA LEU A 139 -12.91 2.38 7.65
C LEU A 139 -14.02 3.43 7.64
N VAL A 140 -13.70 4.66 8.05
CA VAL A 140 -14.60 5.81 7.94
C VAL A 140 -14.03 6.81 6.94
N ILE A 141 -14.87 7.36 6.06
CA ILE A 141 -14.49 8.36 5.06
C ILE A 141 -15.37 9.59 5.27
N ALA A 142 -14.76 10.74 5.53
CA ALA A 142 -15.45 12.03 5.67
C ALA A 142 -15.09 12.93 4.49
N VAL A 143 -16.09 13.46 3.78
CA VAL A 143 -15.89 14.28 2.58
C VAL A 143 -16.53 15.65 2.80
N ASN A 144 -15.73 16.71 2.72
CA ASN A 144 -16.17 18.10 2.97
C ASN A 144 -17.00 18.26 4.27
N LEU A 145 -16.71 17.45 5.28
CA LEU A 145 -17.34 17.56 6.60
C LEU A 145 -16.89 18.85 7.29
N GLU A 146 -17.83 19.53 7.92
CA GLU A 146 -17.55 20.78 8.63
C GLU A 146 -16.58 20.57 9.80
N LYS A 147 -15.82 21.63 10.11
CA LYS A 147 -14.71 21.57 11.07
C LYS A 147 -15.11 20.97 12.44
N GLY A 148 -16.18 21.49 13.06
CA GLY A 148 -16.59 21.07 14.40
C GLY A 148 -16.93 19.57 14.47
N PRO A 149 -17.87 19.06 13.65
CA PRO A 149 -18.17 17.64 13.59
C PRO A 149 -16.96 16.77 13.19
N LEU A 150 -16.13 17.24 12.26
CA LEU A 150 -14.92 16.53 11.84
C LEU A 150 -13.89 16.39 12.97
N GLU A 151 -13.62 17.46 13.73
CA GLU A 151 -12.73 17.41 14.91
C GLU A 151 -13.26 16.43 15.96
N ARG A 152 -14.57 16.42 16.20
CA ARG A 152 -15.21 15.46 17.12
C ARG A 152 -15.06 14.03 16.62
N LEU A 153 -15.31 13.75 15.35
CA LEU A 153 -15.14 12.41 14.76
C LEU A 153 -13.68 11.95 14.82
N ALA A 154 -12.75 12.81 14.40
CA ALA A 154 -11.33 12.53 14.43
C ALA A 154 -10.83 12.24 15.85
N ALA A 155 -11.30 13.00 16.85
CA ALA A 155 -10.96 12.75 18.25
C ALA A 155 -11.52 11.40 18.73
N VAL A 156 -12.80 11.11 18.48
CA VAL A 156 -13.44 9.85 18.90
C VAL A 156 -12.73 8.64 18.30
N LEU A 157 -12.46 8.65 16.99
CA LEU A 157 -11.76 7.55 16.32
C LEU A 157 -10.27 7.43 16.69
N TRP A 158 -9.73 8.40 17.44
CA TRP A 158 -8.37 8.38 17.97
C TRP A 158 -8.29 7.95 19.44
N GLU A 159 -9.43 7.77 20.12
CA GLU A 159 -9.46 7.42 21.55
C GLU A 159 -8.86 6.02 21.82
N GLU A 160 -9.06 5.07 20.90
CA GLU A 160 -8.63 3.68 21.05
C GLU A 160 -8.07 3.11 19.73
N GLU A 161 -6.99 2.31 19.81
CA GLU A 161 -6.37 1.67 18.64
C GLU A 161 -7.32 0.73 17.86
N SER A 162 -8.41 0.26 18.49
CA SER A 162 -9.42 -0.60 17.88
C SER A 162 -10.42 0.14 17.01
N PHE A 163 -10.53 1.47 17.11
CA PHE A 163 -11.41 2.24 16.23
C PHE A 163 -10.88 2.27 14.80
N PRO A 164 -11.77 2.38 13.80
CA PRO A 164 -11.37 2.38 12.40
C PRO A 164 -10.52 3.60 12.05
N PRO A 165 -9.62 3.46 11.05
CA PRO A 165 -8.98 4.60 10.43
C PRO A 165 -10.01 5.58 9.83
N LEU A 166 -9.64 6.86 9.80
CA LEU A 166 -10.44 7.93 9.22
C LEU A 166 -9.73 8.50 7.99
N VAL A 167 -10.39 8.45 6.84
CA VAL A 167 -9.97 9.19 5.65
C VAL A 167 -10.74 10.51 5.59
N VAL A 168 -10.02 11.63 5.60
CA VAL A 168 -10.59 12.97 5.45
C VAL A 168 -10.29 13.48 4.06
N VAL A 169 -11.31 13.91 3.32
CA VAL A 169 -11.20 14.40 1.93
C VAL A 169 -11.79 15.81 1.87
N ARG A 170 -10.99 16.78 1.41
CA ARG A 170 -11.37 18.20 1.36
C ARG A 170 -11.18 18.78 -0.05
N PRO A 171 -12.13 18.60 -0.98
CA PRO A 171 -12.11 19.29 -2.28
C PRO A 171 -12.67 20.72 -2.19
N ALA A 172 -12.05 21.64 -2.93
CA ALA A 172 -12.55 22.96 -3.24
C ALA A 172 -12.18 23.33 -4.69
N GLY A 173 -13.13 23.13 -5.61
CA GLY A 173 -12.91 23.43 -7.03
C GLY A 173 -11.95 22.45 -7.69
N PHE A 174 -10.86 22.98 -8.23
CA PHE A 174 -9.76 22.19 -8.80
C PHE A 174 -8.66 21.83 -7.80
N LEU A 175 -8.73 22.33 -6.57
CA LEU A 175 -7.82 21.95 -5.49
C LEU A 175 -8.48 20.93 -4.56
N ALA A 176 -7.68 20.04 -4.03
CA ALA A 176 -8.13 19.14 -2.99
C ALA A 176 -6.97 18.61 -2.15
N GLU A 177 -7.32 18.06 -1.01
CA GLU A 177 -6.42 17.18 -0.27
C GLU A 177 -7.17 16.00 0.33
N PHE A 178 -6.43 14.96 0.70
CA PHE A 178 -6.92 13.95 1.62
C PHE A 178 -5.83 13.41 2.54
N TYR A 179 -6.26 12.94 3.70
CA TYR A 179 -5.40 12.43 4.76
C TYR A 179 -5.99 11.17 5.39
N ILE A 180 -5.14 10.23 5.81
CA ILE A 180 -5.56 9.01 6.50
C ILE A 180 -5.04 9.06 7.93
N GLN A 181 -5.96 9.23 8.88
CA GLN A 181 -5.69 9.08 10.31
C GLN A 181 -5.77 7.59 10.68
N TYR A 182 -4.70 7.07 11.28
CA TYR A 182 -4.62 5.73 11.86
C TYR A 182 -3.55 5.69 12.94
N HIS A 183 -3.72 4.83 13.95
CA HIS A 183 -2.68 4.64 14.96
C HIS A 183 -1.49 3.89 14.38
N GLU A 184 -1.75 2.73 13.80
CA GLU A 184 -0.73 1.80 13.36
C GLU A 184 -1.24 0.94 12.20
N HIS A 185 -0.41 0.74 11.18
CA HIS A 185 -0.75 -0.08 10.02
C HIS A 185 0.43 -0.98 9.64
N THR A 186 0.21 -2.30 9.75
CA THR A 186 1.20 -3.33 9.46
C THR A 186 0.93 -3.94 8.08
N VAL A 187 1.94 -3.97 7.22
CA VAL A 187 1.84 -4.54 5.86
C VAL A 187 2.83 -5.69 5.72
N ILE A 188 2.31 -6.87 5.38
CA ILE A 188 3.12 -8.04 5.03
C ILE A 188 3.41 -8.04 3.53
N GLU A 189 2.38 -7.88 2.71
CA GLU A 189 2.48 -7.90 1.25
C GLU A 189 2.61 -6.47 0.71
N SER A 190 3.79 -5.87 0.84
CA SER A 190 4.00 -4.48 0.40
C SER A 190 4.17 -4.32 -1.11
N HIS A 191 4.31 -5.43 -1.85
CA HIS A 191 4.58 -5.48 -3.29
C HIS A 191 5.77 -4.58 -3.71
N PRO A 192 6.97 -4.81 -3.18
CA PRO A 192 8.14 -4.00 -3.51
C PRO A 192 8.54 -4.19 -4.99
N GLU A 193 9.09 -3.14 -5.60
CA GLU A 193 9.68 -3.25 -6.95
C GLU A 193 11.03 -3.97 -6.94
N THR A 194 11.74 -3.95 -5.80
CA THR A 194 13.08 -4.52 -5.70
C THR A 194 13.02 -6.05 -5.66
N ALA A 195 13.78 -6.70 -6.56
CA ALA A 195 13.88 -8.14 -6.61
C ALA A 195 14.56 -8.72 -5.36
N GLN A 196 14.08 -9.88 -4.92
CA GLN A 196 14.61 -10.57 -3.75
C GLN A 196 16.03 -11.13 -4.00
N SER A 197 16.75 -11.43 -2.92
CA SER A 197 18.06 -12.06 -3.02
C SER A 197 17.92 -13.48 -3.56
N LEU A 198 18.75 -13.81 -4.54
CA LEU A 198 18.92 -15.17 -5.06
C LEU A 198 19.97 -15.96 -4.26
N GLN A 199 20.55 -15.37 -3.21
CA GLN A 199 21.63 -15.95 -2.41
C GLN A 199 22.84 -16.42 -3.23
N ILE A 200 23.17 -15.74 -4.34
CA ILE A 200 24.34 -16.06 -5.16
C ILE A 200 25.65 -15.81 -4.40
N ASP A 201 25.71 -14.76 -3.57
CA ASP A 201 26.88 -14.43 -2.76
C ASP A 201 27.16 -15.47 -1.65
N ARG A 202 26.09 -16.11 -1.16
CA ARG A 202 26.07 -17.13 -0.11
C ARG A 202 25.19 -18.34 -0.49
N PRO A 203 25.55 -19.14 -1.51
CA PRO A 203 24.70 -20.21 -2.00
C PRO A 203 24.46 -21.25 -0.90
N PHE A 204 23.22 -21.72 -0.77
CA PHE A 204 22.93 -22.85 0.10
C PHE A 204 23.53 -24.15 -0.46
N PRO A 205 23.86 -25.15 0.38
CA PRO A 205 24.66 -26.31 -0.04
C PRO A 205 24.14 -27.00 -1.31
N ALA A 206 22.83 -27.26 -1.40
CA ALA A 206 22.26 -27.92 -2.56
C ALA A 206 22.39 -27.12 -3.88
N LEU A 207 22.35 -25.77 -3.82
CA LEU A 207 22.57 -24.92 -4.99
C LEU A 207 24.04 -24.94 -5.42
N LEU A 208 24.95 -24.87 -4.45
CA LEU A 208 26.39 -24.96 -4.71
C LEU A 208 26.76 -26.32 -5.30
N ASP A 209 26.28 -27.41 -4.71
CA ASP A 209 26.52 -28.78 -5.18
C ASP A 209 26.00 -28.96 -6.61
N TYR A 210 24.78 -28.48 -6.89
CA TYR A 210 24.22 -28.52 -8.24
C TYR A 210 25.09 -27.75 -9.23
N ALA A 211 25.44 -26.49 -8.93
CA ALA A 211 26.25 -25.66 -9.81
C ALA A 211 27.64 -26.26 -10.08
N MET A 212 28.26 -26.86 -9.06
CA MET A 212 29.59 -27.47 -9.20
C MET A 212 29.56 -28.83 -9.89
N SER A 213 28.42 -29.56 -9.88
CA SER A 213 28.28 -30.88 -10.50
C SER A 213 28.25 -30.88 -12.04
N LEU A 214 27.89 -29.75 -12.67
CA LEU A 214 27.69 -29.69 -14.12
C LEU A 214 29.01 -29.68 -14.89
N ASP A 215 29.28 -30.60 -15.79
CA ASP A 215 30.52 -30.55 -16.58
C ASP A 215 30.39 -29.60 -17.79
N PHE A 216 30.71 -28.32 -17.63
CA PHE A 216 30.59 -27.34 -18.73
C PHE A 216 31.50 -27.67 -19.91
N GLU A 217 32.66 -28.31 -19.69
CA GLU A 217 33.59 -28.62 -20.77
C GLU A 217 32.98 -29.66 -21.72
N ASN A 218 32.41 -30.74 -21.16
CA ASN A 218 31.89 -31.86 -21.94
C ASN A 218 30.37 -31.81 -22.22
N MET A 219 29.65 -30.83 -21.68
CA MET A 219 28.22 -30.62 -21.96
C MET A 219 27.95 -30.34 -23.44
N ASP A 220 26.85 -30.88 -23.99
CA ASP A 220 26.40 -30.52 -25.34
C ASP A 220 26.21 -29.01 -25.45
N VAL A 221 26.51 -28.45 -26.62
CA VAL A 221 26.45 -26.99 -26.82
C VAL A 221 25.04 -26.45 -26.64
N THR A 222 24.02 -27.24 -26.97
CA THR A 222 22.63 -26.86 -26.73
C THR A 222 22.37 -26.77 -25.23
N ASP A 223 22.68 -27.81 -24.47
CA ASP A 223 22.44 -27.83 -23.02
C ASP A 223 23.24 -26.73 -22.29
N HIS A 224 24.48 -26.48 -22.73
CA HIS A 224 25.35 -25.42 -22.21
C HIS A 224 24.75 -24.01 -22.38
N GLY A 225 24.18 -23.73 -23.56
CA GLY A 225 23.47 -22.47 -23.85
C GLY A 225 22.11 -22.33 -23.12
N HIS A 226 21.67 -23.35 -22.40
CA HIS A 226 20.41 -23.39 -21.66
C HIS A 226 20.61 -23.55 -20.14
N VAL A 227 21.83 -23.38 -19.64
CA VAL A 227 22.10 -23.35 -18.20
C VAL A 227 21.64 -22.01 -17.61
N PRO A 228 20.82 -22.01 -16.55
CA PRO A 228 20.35 -20.78 -15.91
C PRO A 228 21.49 -19.88 -15.39
N TYR A 229 21.37 -18.56 -15.55
CA TYR A 229 22.44 -17.63 -15.14
C TYR A 229 22.80 -17.72 -13.66
N VAL A 230 21.86 -18.06 -12.77
CA VAL A 230 22.10 -18.23 -11.33
C VAL A 230 23.15 -19.32 -11.10
N VAL A 231 23.04 -20.43 -11.83
CA VAL A 231 23.95 -21.58 -11.73
C VAL A 231 25.34 -21.20 -12.25
N ILE A 232 25.39 -20.47 -13.37
CA ILE A 232 26.64 -19.93 -13.94
C ILE A 232 27.34 -19.03 -12.91
N LEU A 233 26.61 -18.07 -12.33
CA LEU A 233 27.17 -17.13 -11.38
C LEU A 233 27.67 -17.79 -10.09
N VAL A 234 26.94 -18.77 -9.55
CA VAL A 234 27.39 -19.53 -8.37
C VAL A 234 28.69 -20.27 -8.66
N ARG A 235 28.79 -20.97 -9.80
CA ARG A 235 30.02 -21.64 -10.23
C ARG A 235 31.19 -20.66 -10.36
N VAL A 236 31.00 -19.60 -11.15
CA VAL A 236 32.10 -18.66 -11.44
C VAL A 236 32.54 -17.95 -10.17
N LEU A 237 31.61 -17.64 -9.26
CA LEU A 237 31.95 -17.08 -7.96
C LEU A 237 32.76 -18.06 -7.11
N GLU A 238 32.39 -19.34 -7.08
CA GLU A 238 33.14 -20.35 -6.32
C GLU A 238 34.55 -20.55 -6.88
N GLU A 239 34.70 -20.58 -8.20
CA GLU A 239 36.01 -20.65 -8.86
C GLU A 239 36.86 -19.40 -8.62
N TRP A 240 36.24 -18.21 -8.68
CA TRP A 240 36.89 -16.95 -8.37
C TRP A 240 37.45 -16.94 -6.94
N LYS A 241 36.63 -17.36 -5.97
CA LYS A 241 36.99 -17.39 -4.55
C LYS A 241 38.23 -18.23 -4.26
N LYS A 242 38.49 -19.30 -5.04
CA LYS A 242 39.69 -20.15 -4.89
C LYS A 242 41.01 -19.41 -5.09
N THR A 243 41.02 -18.34 -5.88
CA THR A 243 42.23 -17.56 -6.21
C THR A 243 42.24 -16.16 -5.58
N HIS A 244 41.20 -15.79 -4.82
CA HIS A 244 41.00 -14.46 -4.24
C HIS A 244 40.63 -14.52 -2.76
N ASP A 245 41.30 -15.40 -1.99
CA ASP A 245 41.15 -15.53 -0.53
C ASP A 245 39.70 -15.75 -0.04
N GLY A 246 38.88 -16.43 -0.85
CA GLY A 246 37.47 -16.68 -0.52
C GLY A 246 36.54 -15.47 -0.69
N LEU A 247 37.03 -14.35 -1.22
CA LEU A 247 36.28 -13.11 -1.36
C LEU A 247 35.65 -12.95 -2.76
N PRO A 248 34.47 -12.31 -2.87
CA PRO A 248 33.89 -11.92 -4.15
C PRO A 248 34.66 -10.72 -4.75
N PRO A 249 34.45 -10.38 -6.04
CA PRO A 249 35.02 -9.17 -6.65
C PRO A 249 34.75 -7.89 -5.82
N GLN A 250 35.81 -7.22 -5.37
CA GLN A 250 35.73 -6.06 -4.49
C GLN A 250 35.77 -4.74 -5.28
N ASN A 251 36.77 -4.60 -6.16
CA ASN A 251 37.05 -3.35 -6.86
C ASN A 251 36.59 -3.38 -8.33
N ALA A 252 36.66 -2.23 -9.01
CA ALA A 252 36.19 -2.09 -10.39
C ALA A 252 36.96 -3.00 -11.37
N ALA A 253 38.27 -3.17 -11.19
CA ALA A 253 39.09 -4.01 -12.05
C ALA A 253 38.70 -5.50 -11.92
N GLU A 254 38.51 -5.97 -10.69
CA GLU A 254 38.04 -7.32 -10.40
C GLU A 254 36.64 -7.57 -10.97
N LYS A 255 35.72 -6.63 -10.83
CA LYS A 255 34.35 -6.75 -11.39
C LYS A 255 34.36 -6.87 -12.91
N VAL A 256 35.21 -6.09 -13.58
CA VAL A 256 35.42 -6.20 -15.03
C VAL A 256 36.03 -7.55 -15.41
N GLN A 257 37.03 -8.03 -14.64
CA GLN A 257 37.65 -9.33 -14.90
C GLN A 257 36.67 -10.49 -14.67
N PHE A 258 35.86 -10.43 -13.62
CA PHE A 258 34.82 -11.42 -13.34
C PHE A 258 33.81 -11.52 -14.49
N LYS A 259 33.32 -10.39 -14.98
CA LYS A 259 32.44 -10.31 -16.17
C LYS A 259 33.09 -10.91 -17.42
N LYS A 260 34.39 -10.65 -17.64
CA LYS A 260 35.14 -11.27 -18.73
C LYS A 260 35.27 -12.79 -18.57
N ASN A 261 35.48 -13.29 -17.34
CA ASN A 261 35.56 -14.73 -17.08
C ASN A 261 34.24 -15.43 -17.45
N ILE A 262 33.08 -14.85 -17.09
CA ILE A 262 31.76 -15.37 -17.48
C ILE A 262 31.68 -15.50 -19.01
N LEU A 263 31.95 -14.41 -19.74
CA LEU A 263 31.80 -14.40 -21.21
C LEU A 263 32.81 -15.30 -21.93
N ALA A 264 33.96 -15.58 -21.31
CA ALA A 264 34.98 -16.47 -21.85
C ALA A 264 34.59 -17.95 -21.77
N MET A 265 33.60 -18.32 -20.95
CA MET A 265 33.07 -19.68 -20.85
C MET A 265 32.14 -20.06 -22.02
N ARG A 266 31.74 -19.09 -22.85
CA ARG A 266 30.88 -19.36 -24.02
C ARG A 266 31.54 -20.35 -24.99
N LYS A 267 30.77 -21.32 -25.46
CA LYS A 267 31.11 -22.20 -26.57
C LYS A 267 30.73 -21.60 -27.92
N LYS A 268 29.69 -20.75 -27.94
CA LYS A 268 29.26 -20.02 -29.15
C LYS A 268 28.98 -18.55 -28.86
N PRO A 269 29.11 -17.66 -29.86
CA PRO A 269 28.85 -16.23 -29.67
C PRO A 269 27.43 -15.89 -29.24
N ASP A 270 26.44 -16.70 -29.62
CA ASP A 270 25.00 -16.47 -29.45
C ASP A 270 24.39 -17.07 -28.18
N GLU A 271 25.21 -17.46 -27.20
CA GLU A 271 24.74 -18.00 -25.92
C GLU A 271 24.23 -16.87 -24.99
N GLU A 272 22.95 -16.53 -25.16
CA GLU A 272 22.25 -15.46 -24.42
C GLU A 272 22.27 -15.65 -22.88
N ASN A 273 22.34 -16.89 -22.38
CA ASN A 273 22.39 -17.17 -20.93
C ASN A 273 23.68 -16.65 -20.27
N PHE A 274 24.81 -16.63 -20.98
CA PHE A 274 26.05 -16.04 -20.48
C PHE A 274 26.05 -14.51 -20.57
N GLU A 275 25.36 -13.93 -21.56
CA GLU A 275 25.13 -12.48 -21.64
C GLU A 275 24.22 -12.01 -20.49
N GLU A 276 23.17 -12.78 -20.19
CA GLU A 276 22.31 -12.57 -19.03
C GLU A 276 23.10 -12.70 -17.71
N ALA A 277 23.97 -13.71 -17.60
CA ALA A 277 24.84 -13.86 -16.43
C ALA A 277 25.79 -12.67 -16.25
N GLU A 278 26.38 -12.15 -17.32
CA GLU A 278 27.25 -10.96 -17.28
C GLU A 278 26.47 -9.71 -16.81
N ALA A 279 25.25 -9.53 -17.33
CA ALA A 279 24.37 -8.43 -16.95
C ALA A 279 23.95 -8.53 -15.47
N GLN A 280 23.72 -9.74 -14.96
CA GLN A 280 23.34 -10.01 -13.57
C GLN A 280 24.53 -10.26 -12.63
N ALA A 281 25.77 -10.12 -13.11
CA ALA A 281 26.98 -10.45 -12.33
C ALA A 281 27.09 -9.66 -11.02
N TYR A 282 26.47 -8.48 -10.93
CA TYR A 282 26.45 -7.68 -9.71
C TYR A 282 25.89 -8.42 -8.50
N ARG A 283 25.02 -9.42 -8.72
CA ARG A 283 24.47 -10.27 -7.66
C ARG A 283 25.52 -11.11 -6.95
N ALA A 284 26.67 -11.40 -7.58
CA ALA A 284 27.76 -12.17 -6.98
C ALA A 284 28.54 -11.40 -5.90
N TRP A 285 28.56 -10.05 -5.97
CA TRP A 285 29.18 -9.19 -4.96
C TRP A 285 28.17 -8.30 -4.22
N THR A 286 26.87 -8.52 -4.43
CA THR A 286 25.82 -7.88 -3.62
C THR A 286 25.54 -8.77 -2.43
N LYS A 287 25.96 -8.33 -1.24
CA LYS A 287 25.82 -9.12 -0.02
C LYS A 287 24.35 -9.28 0.34
N THR A 288 23.93 -10.52 0.57
CA THR A 288 22.63 -10.83 1.17
C THR A 288 22.64 -10.36 2.63
N VAL A 289 21.83 -9.34 2.91
CA VAL A 289 21.68 -8.74 4.25
C VAL A 289 20.21 -8.56 4.58
N VAL A 290 19.90 -8.47 5.88
CA VAL A 290 18.58 -8.02 6.33
C VAL A 290 18.43 -6.53 5.99
N PRO A 291 17.40 -6.12 5.23
CA PRO A 291 17.13 -4.72 4.93
C PRO A 291 17.00 -3.87 6.21
N SER A 292 17.42 -2.61 6.14
CA SER A 292 17.42 -1.70 7.29
C SER A 292 16.02 -1.51 7.89
N GLU A 293 15.00 -1.39 7.04
CA GLU A 293 13.60 -1.25 7.47
C GLU A 293 13.12 -2.49 8.23
N THR A 294 13.34 -3.70 7.69
CA THR A 294 13.02 -4.95 8.39
C THR A 294 13.78 -5.08 9.69
N ARG A 295 15.06 -4.68 9.72
CA ARG A 295 15.88 -4.71 10.93
C ARG A 295 15.34 -3.76 12.00
N ALA A 296 14.87 -2.58 11.62
CA ALA A 296 14.30 -1.61 12.56
C ALA A 296 13.06 -2.17 13.28
N LEU A 297 12.30 -3.08 12.65
CA LEU A 297 11.18 -3.77 13.30
C LEU A 297 11.61 -4.63 14.49
N PHE A 298 12.84 -5.16 14.49
CA PHE A 298 13.34 -6.00 15.60
C PHE A 298 13.57 -5.22 16.90
N ASP A 299 13.69 -3.90 16.79
CA ASP A 299 13.91 -2.98 17.90
C ASP A 299 12.63 -2.22 18.28
N ASP A 300 11.50 -2.57 17.67
CA ASP A 300 10.22 -1.96 17.99
C ASP A 300 9.77 -2.33 19.41
N ALA A 301 9.22 -1.36 20.14
CA ALA A 301 8.79 -1.55 21.53
C ALA A 301 7.78 -2.69 21.69
N LYS A 302 6.85 -2.87 20.74
CA LYS A 302 5.86 -3.95 20.78
C LYS A 302 6.49 -5.34 20.51
N VAL A 303 7.63 -5.39 19.82
CA VAL A 303 8.42 -6.63 19.61
C VAL A 303 9.24 -6.98 20.84
N ILE A 304 9.88 -5.99 21.48
CA ILE A 304 10.75 -6.15 22.64
C ILE A 304 9.93 -6.48 23.90
N SER A 305 8.83 -5.76 24.11
CA SER A 305 8.00 -5.84 25.31
C SER A 305 6.56 -6.24 24.93
N PRO A 306 6.28 -7.54 24.76
CA PRO A 306 4.95 -8.02 24.39
C PRO A 306 3.87 -7.64 25.41
N SER A 307 2.71 -7.23 24.91
CA SER A 307 1.48 -7.14 25.70
C SER A 307 0.74 -8.49 25.72
N SER A 308 -0.25 -8.62 26.62
CA SER A 308 -1.12 -9.80 26.66
C SER A 308 -2.07 -9.93 25.47
N VAL A 309 -2.35 -8.81 24.78
CA VAL A 309 -3.21 -8.73 23.60
C VAL A 309 -2.36 -8.18 22.45
N GLU A 310 -1.67 -9.09 21.77
CA GLU A 310 -0.70 -8.75 20.73
C GLU A 310 -1.18 -9.20 19.35
N ALA A 311 -1.07 -8.29 18.36
CA ALA A 311 -1.37 -8.59 16.98
C ALA A 311 -0.42 -9.66 16.40
N PRO A 312 -0.89 -10.58 15.53
CA PRO A 312 -0.06 -11.64 14.93
C PRO A 312 1.25 -11.15 14.30
N PHE A 313 1.23 -9.96 13.69
CA PHE A 313 2.40 -9.35 13.05
C PHE A 313 3.62 -9.29 13.97
N TYR A 314 3.46 -8.85 15.23
CA TYR A 314 4.59 -8.70 16.15
C TYR A 314 5.17 -10.04 16.61
N LYS A 315 4.32 -11.06 16.77
CA LYS A 315 4.75 -12.44 17.04
C LYS A 315 5.60 -12.98 15.89
N LEU A 316 5.17 -12.73 14.65
CA LEU A 316 5.90 -13.11 13.43
C LEU A 316 7.24 -12.37 13.33
N VAL A 317 7.29 -11.07 13.62
CA VAL A 317 8.55 -10.30 13.64
C VAL A 317 9.51 -10.80 14.71
N ARG A 318 9.02 -11.19 15.90
CA ARG A 318 9.86 -11.76 16.95
C ARG A 318 10.43 -13.12 16.54
N ALA A 319 9.62 -13.96 15.90
CA ALA A 319 10.09 -15.21 15.31
C ALA A 319 11.14 -14.98 14.22
N LEU A 320 10.96 -13.94 13.40
CA LEU A 320 11.90 -13.54 12.35
C LEU A 320 13.24 -13.09 12.93
N LYS A 321 13.22 -12.29 14.00
CA LYS A 321 14.42 -11.87 14.73
C LYS A 321 15.24 -13.08 15.17
N LYS A 322 14.58 -14.05 15.82
CA LYS A 322 15.22 -15.29 16.27
C LYS A 322 15.75 -16.15 15.10
N PHE A 323 15.00 -16.24 14.00
CA PHE A 323 15.46 -16.91 12.80
C PHE A 323 16.75 -16.28 12.25
N VAL A 324 16.79 -14.95 12.15
CA VAL A 324 17.94 -14.18 11.66
C VAL A 324 19.15 -14.34 12.56
N GLU A 325 18.97 -14.39 13.89
CA GLU A 325 20.05 -14.64 14.85
C GLU A 325 20.73 -16.01 14.63
N GLY A 326 19.96 -17.01 14.17
CA GLY A 326 20.49 -18.34 13.85
C GLY A 326 21.08 -18.47 12.44
N SER A 327 20.48 -17.85 11.42
CA SER A 327 20.82 -18.06 10.00
C SER A 327 21.68 -16.94 9.37
N GLY A 328 21.73 -15.78 10.02
CA GLY A 328 22.39 -14.56 9.53
C GLY A 328 21.71 -13.88 8.34
N ALA A 329 20.54 -14.36 7.90
CA ALA A 329 19.77 -13.78 6.78
C ALA A 329 18.26 -13.96 7.00
N LEU A 330 17.46 -13.30 6.15
CA LEU A 330 16.02 -13.56 6.10
C LEU A 330 15.73 -14.93 5.47
N PRO A 331 14.57 -15.55 5.78
CA PRO A 331 14.12 -16.76 5.11
C PRO A 331 14.13 -16.60 3.58
N LEU A 332 14.55 -17.66 2.89
CA LEU A 332 14.59 -17.70 1.43
C LEU A 332 13.17 -17.69 0.83
N THR A 333 13.00 -16.93 -0.25
CA THR A 333 11.83 -17.08 -1.14
C THR A 333 12.11 -18.11 -2.22
N SER A 334 11.07 -18.85 -2.61
CA SER A 334 11.14 -19.75 -3.76
C SER A 334 10.90 -19.04 -5.10
N THR A 335 10.60 -17.74 -5.10
CA THR A 335 10.31 -16.99 -6.33
C THR A 335 11.59 -16.67 -7.10
N LEU A 336 11.67 -17.17 -8.33
CA LEU A 336 12.76 -16.90 -9.27
C LEU A 336 12.27 -15.97 -10.40
N PRO A 337 13.11 -15.07 -10.92
CA PRO A 337 12.80 -14.31 -12.12
C PRO A 337 12.76 -15.23 -13.34
N ASP A 338 12.22 -14.72 -14.46
CA ASP A 338 12.42 -15.35 -15.76
C ASP A 338 13.91 -15.33 -16.13
N MET A 339 14.37 -16.34 -16.88
CA MET A 339 15.77 -16.45 -17.30
C MET A 339 15.92 -17.37 -18.51
N LYS A 340 16.99 -17.15 -19.28
CA LYS A 340 17.36 -17.97 -20.44
C LYS A 340 17.84 -19.34 -19.97
N ALA A 341 16.96 -20.33 -20.05
CA ALA A 341 17.23 -21.70 -19.68
C ALA A 341 16.33 -22.70 -20.42
N SER A 342 16.69 -23.97 -20.38
CA SER A 342 15.76 -25.04 -20.79
C SER A 342 14.65 -25.18 -19.74
N THR A 343 13.48 -25.65 -20.16
CA THR A 343 12.36 -25.90 -19.24
C THR A 343 12.76 -26.85 -18.11
N SER A 344 13.53 -27.89 -18.38
CA SER A 344 14.02 -28.82 -17.36
C SER A 344 14.98 -28.15 -16.37
N ALA A 345 16.00 -27.43 -16.87
CA ALA A 345 16.99 -26.79 -16.01
C ALA A 345 16.38 -25.70 -15.13
N TYR A 346 15.41 -24.94 -15.65
CA TYR A 346 14.66 -23.96 -14.87
C TYR A 346 13.82 -24.62 -13.77
N ILE A 347 13.09 -25.69 -14.11
CA ILE A 347 12.28 -26.44 -13.14
C ILE A 347 13.15 -27.06 -12.04
N ASP A 348 14.31 -27.60 -12.37
CA ASP A 348 15.20 -28.20 -11.38
C ASP A 348 15.80 -27.14 -10.44
N LEU A 349 16.18 -25.97 -10.96
CA LEU A 349 16.56 -24.83 -10.12
C LEU A 349 15.40 -24.39 -9.21
N GLN A 350 14.19 -24.28 -9.75
CA GLN A 350 13.00 -23.91 -8.97
C GLN A 350 12.73 -24.91 -7.83
N LYS A 351 12.90 -26.22 -8.07
CA LYS A 351 12.78 -27.25 -7.02
C LYS A 351 13.81 -27.07 -5.91
N LEU A 352 15.06 -26.72 -6.22
CA LEU A 352 16.10 -26.46 -5.22
C LEU A 352 15.70 -25.31 -4.30
N TYR A 353 15.28 -24.18 -4.87
CA TYR A 353 14.83 -23.03 -4.08
C TYR A 353 13.56 -23.32 -3.28
N LYS A 354 12.60 -24.03 -3.87
CA LYS A 354 11.36 -24.42 -3.17
C LYS A 354 11.64 -25.34 -1.98
N THR A 355 12.50 -26.34 -2.16
CA THR A 355 12.89 -27.27 -1.09
C THR A 355 13.56 -26.50 0.05
N ARG A 356 14.52 -25.63 -0.30
CA ARG A 356 15.22 -24.83 0.70
C ARG A 356 14.31 -23.83 1.44
N ALA A 357 13.39 -23.18 0.72
CA ALA A 357 12.42 -22.28 1.33
C ALA A 357 11.49 -23.00 2.32
N GLU A 358 11.06 -24.24 2.01
CA GLU A 358 10.24 -25.04 2.93
C GLU A 358 11.02 -25.47 4.18
N GLU A 359 12.27 -25.90 4.02
CA GLU A 359 13.15 -26.21 5.16
C GLU A 359 13.31 -25.01 6.09
N GLU A 360 13.57 -23.82 5.53
CA GLU A 360 13.73 -22.59 6.32
C GLU A 360 12.41 -22.12 6.93
N LYS A 361 11.28 -22.34 6.27
CA LYS A 361 9.95 -22.10 6.81
C LYS A 361 9.69 -22.97 8.05
N GLU A 362 10.07 -24.25 8.04
CA GLU A 362 9.93 -25.11 9.23
C GLU A 362 10.80 -24.63 10.40
N VAL A 363 12.01 -24.14 10.13
CA VAL A 363 12.85 -23.49 11.16
C VAL A 363 12.17 -22.23 11.71
N PHE A 364 11.59 -21.41 10.83
CA PHE A 364 10.83 -20.23 11.23
C PHE A 364 9.60 -20.60 12.08
N ARG A 365 8.87 -21.67 11.74
CA ARG A 365 7.75 -22.18 12.53
C ARG A 365 8.17 -22.60 13.93
N GLY A 366 9.33 -23.22 14.07
CA GLY A 366 9.94 -23.50 15.37
C GLY A 366 10.14 -22.21 16.19
N CYS A 367 10.73 -21.19 15.58
CA CYS A 367 10.93 -19.88 16.21
C CYS A 367 9.60 -19.22 16.61
N LEU A 368 8.57 -19.36 15.77
CA LEU A 368 7.24 -18.81 16.00
C LEU A 368 6.50 -19.54 17.13
N SER A 369 6.59 -20.86 17.18
CA SER A 369 6.01 -21.66 18.26
C SER A 369 6.57 -21.23 19.61
N GLU A 370 7.89 -21.01 19.69
CA GLU A 370 8.51 -20.47 20.90
C GLU A 370 8.03 -19.05 21.24
N ALA A 371 7.91 -18.17 20.23
CA ALA A 371 7.41 -16.80 20.43
C ALA A 371 5.95 -16.75 20.92
N CYS A 372 5.15 -17.76 20.58
CA CYS A 372 3.75 -17.88 20.96
C CYS A 372 3.51 -18.74 22.23
N GLY A 373 4.55 -19.29 22.86
CA GLY A 373 4.39 -20.21 23.99
C GLY A 373 3.82 -21.59 23.61
N GLY A 374 3.97 -22.00 22.34
CA GLY A 374 3.67 -23.34 21.84
C GLY A 374 2.59 -23.39 20.77
N ASP A 375 1.53 -22.57 20.87
CA ASP A 375 0.38 -22.62 19.95
C ASP A 375 0.41 -21.50 18.90
N ILE A 376 0.52 -21.88 17.64
CA ILE A 376 0.53 -20.97 16.48
C ILE A 376 -0.76 -20.99 15.67
N LYS A 377 -1.76 -21.80 16.06
CA LYS A 377 -3.01 -21.99 15.29
C LYS A 377 -3.77 -20.70 15.04
N ALA A 378 -3.72 -19.77 15.99
CA ALA A 378 -4.40 -18.48 15.90
C ALA A 378 -3.83 -17.55 14.81
N ILE A 379 -2.62 -17.79 14.31
CA ILE A 379 -2.01 -16.97 13.25
C ILE A 379 -2.46 -17.46 11.86
N GLY A 380 -2.72 -18.76 11.70
CA GLY A 380 -3.10 -19.37 10.44
C GLY A 380 -1.90 -19.62 9.49
N GLU A 381 -1.96 -20.71 8.72
CA GLU A 381 -0.89 -21.11 7.80
C GLU A 381 -0.68 -20.10 6.67
N ASP A 382 -1.78 -19.57 6.10
CA ASP A 382 -1.70 -18.61 4.98
C ASP A 382 -0.95 -17.34 5.36
N MET A 383 -1.11 -16.86 6.61
CA MET A 383 -0.39 -15.69 7.10
C MET A 383 1.09 -15.99 7.32
N ILE A 384 1.45 -17.19 7.81
CA ILE A 384 2.84 -17.62 7.95
C ILE A 384 3.51 -17.68 6.59
N ASP A 385 2.84 -18.25 5.59
CA ASP A 385 3.33 -18.35 4.21
C ASP A 385 3.55 -16.97 3.59
N ALA A 386 2.56 -16.09 3.70
CA ALA A 386 2.67 -14.72 3.24
C ALA A 386 3.81 -13.99 3.96
N PHE A 387 3.96 -14.17 5.27
CA PHE A 387 4.98 -13.51 6.06
C PHE A 387 6.41 -13.95 5.68
N VAL A 388 6.66 -15.27 5.58
CA VAL A 388 7.97 -15.80 5.20
C VAL A 388 8.35 -15.31 3.81
N LYS A 389 7.42 -15.43 2.84
CA LYS A 389 7.60 -14.99 1.45
C LYS A 389 7.92 -13.50 1.32
N ASN A 390 7.35 -12.67 2.19
CA ASN A 390 7.46 -11.20 2.14
C ASN A 390 8.31 -10.60 3.26
N SER A 391 9.04 -11.42 4.02
CA SER A 391 9.86 -10.99 5.17
C SER A 391 10.90 -9.91 4.83
N HIS A 392 11.30 -9.81 3.57
CA HIS A 392 12.23 -8.82 3.03
C HIS A 392 11.63 -7.42 2.82
N ALA A 393 10.31 -7.25 2.89
CA ALA A 393 9.64 -5.98 2.55
C ALA A 393 8.49 -5.63 3.50
N LEU A 394 8.57 -6.11 4.75
CA LEU A 394 7.60 -5.78 5.79
C LEU A 394 7.58 -4.27 6.05
N LYS A 395 6.39 -3.69 6.24
CA LYS A 395 6.22 -2.29 6.64
C LYS A 395 5.42 -2.18 7.93
N LEU A 396 5.85 -1.24 8.78
CA LEU A 396 5.11 -0.78 9.95
C LEU A 396 5.00 0.74 9.83
N LEU A 397 3.76 1.22 9.68
CA LEU A 397 3.44 2.63 9.55
C LEU A 397 2.74 3.10 10.82
N ARG A 398 3.00 4.35 11.21
CA ARG A 398 2.35 5.03 12.34
C ARG A 398 1.83 6.36 11.85
N GLY A 399 0.52 6.54 11.95
CA GLY A 399 -0.13 7.78 11.54
C GLY A 399 -0.18 8.80 12.67
N LYS A 400 -0.79 9.94 12.38
CA LYS A 400 -1.13 10.97 13.37
C LYS A 400 -2.63 11.21 13.35
N ARG A 401 -3.15 11.84 14.40
CA ARG A 401 -4.51 12.38 14.40
C ARG A 401 -4.62 13.43 13.30
N TRP A 402 -5.77 13.49 12.63
CA TRP A 402 -6.06 14.58 11.70
C TRP A 402 -5.95 15.94 12.43
N ALA A 403 -5.51 16.96 11.70
CA ALA A 403 -5.15 18.30 12.18
C ALA A 403 -3.90 18.38 13.07
N ALA A 404 -3.19 17.28 13.33
CA ALA A 404 -1.92 17.34 14.06
C ALA A 404 -0.83 18.15 13.34
N LEU A 405 -0.90 18.29 12.01
CA LEU A 405 0.02 19.14 11.25
C LEU A 405 -0.24 20.64 11.51
N ASP A 406 -1.50 21.05 11.59
CA ASP A 406 -1.89 22.43 11.90
C ASP A 406 -1.41 22.86 13.31
N GLU A 407 -1.17 21.89 14.20
CA GLU A 407 -0.65 22.09 15.57
C GLU A 407 0.89 22.04 15.64
N ASP A 408 1.57 21.56 14.59
CA ASP A 408 3.02 21.32 14.54
C ASP A 408 3.73 22.46 13.80
N HIS A 409 3.96 23.56 14.53
CA HIS A 409 4.58 24.77 13.99
C HIS A 409 5.97 24.52 13.36
N GLU A 410 6.76 23.60 13.91
CA GLU A 410 8.08 23.27 13.36
C GLU A 410 7.95 22.55 12.02
N ALA A 411 7.01 21.60 11.90
CA ALA A 411 6.71 20.93 10.65
C ALA A 411 6.18 21.89 9.58
N LEU A 412 5.29 22.82 9.95
CA LEU A 412 4.77 23.83 9.02
C LEU A 412 5.89 24.75 8.50
N VAL A 413 6.78 25.23 9.38
CA VAL A 413 7.93 26.04 8.97
C VAL A 413 8.88 25.25 8.07
N LEU A 414 9.18 23.98 8.40
CA LEU A 414 9.99 23.14 7.53
C LEU A 414 9.33 22.94 6.15
N ALA A 415 8.02 22.75 6.12
CA ALA A 415 7.27 22.56 4.89
C ALA A 415 7.29 23.78 3.96
N THR A 416 7.45 25.01 4.49
CA THR A 416 7.68 26.21 3.64
C THR A 416 8.93 26.07 2.76
N GLN A 417 9.91 25.29 3.20
CA GLN A 417 11.19 25.11 2.50
C GLN A 417 11.23 23.84 1.66
N THR A 418 10.60 22.76 2.12
CA THR A 418 10.67 21.45 1.47
C THR A 418 9.51 21.16 0.54
N SER A 419 8.33 21.74 0.80
CA SER A 419 7.05 21.37 0.19
C SER A 419 6.12 22.59 0.03
N SER A 420 6.68 23.75 -0.37
CA SER A 420 5.99 25.06 -0.44
C SER A 420 4.63 24.98 -1.15
N LYS A 421 4.60 24.35 -2.34
CA LYS A 421 3.38 24.16 -3.15
C LYS A 421 2.31 23.35 -2.42
N GLN A 422 2.69 22.23 -1.83
CA GLN A 422 1.77 21.38 -1.08
C GLN A 422 1.23 22.11 0.15
N LEU A 423 2.10 22.82 0.86
CA LEU A 423 1.73 23.61 2.03
C LEU A 423 0.77 24.75 1.66
N ALA A 424 0.96 25.42 0.52
CA ALA A 424 0.09 26.49 0.05
C ALA A 424 -1.38 26.03 -0.06
N VAL A 425 -1.61 24.89 -0.71
CA VAL A 425 -2.95 24.30 -0.85
C VAL A 425 -3.51 23.89 0.51
N HIS A 426 -2.69 23.22 1.33
CA HIS A 426 -3.10 22.79 2.67
C HIS A 426 -3.55 23.97 3.55
N LEU A 427 -2.75 25.04 3.60
CA LEU A 427 -3.06 26.26 4.35
C LEU A 427 -4.33 26.93 3.83
N ALA A 428 -4.54 26.97 2.50
CA ALA A 428 -5.75 27.58 1.92
C ALA A 428 -7.02 26.80 2.33
N LEU A 429 -6.96 25.46 2.32
CA LEU A 429 -8.07 24.59 2.72
C LEU A 429 -8.31 24.60 4.24
N SER A 430 -7.25 24.61 5.05
CA SER A 430 -7.36 24.76 6.51
C SER A 430 -7.90 26.15 6.89
N ALA A 431 -7.47 27.21 6.21
CA ALA A 431 -8.01 28.56 6.39
C ALA A 431 -9.50 28.64 6.03
N LEU A 432 -9.92 28.02 4.91
CA LEU A 432 -11.33 27.93 4.53
C LEU A 432 -12.15 27.22 5.61
N SER A 433 -11.68 26.08 6.09
CA SER A 433 -12.34 25.32 7.15
C SER A 433 -12.50 26.14 8.44
N ASN A 434 -11.45 26.86 8.84
CA ASN A 434 -11.46 27.77 10.00
C ASN A 434 -12.43 28.93 9.81
N PHE A 435 -12.43 29.54 8.62
CA PHE A 435 -13.30 30.66 8.30
C PHE A 435 -14.77 30.25 8.32
N LEU A 436 -15.13 29.14 7.66
CA LEU A 436 -16.51 28.64 7.59
C LEU A 436 -17.07 28.29 8.97
N ALA A 437 -16.23 27.74 9.87
CA ALA A 437 -16.63 27.47 11.25
C ALA A 437 -17.00 28.76 12.02
N LYS A 438 -16.33 29.88 11.74
CA LYS A 438 -16.57 31.19 12.39
C LYS A 438 -17.69 31.98 11.71
N SER A 439 -17.76 31.96 10.38
CA SER A 439 -18.65 32.81 9.58
C SER A 439 -20.13 32.55 9.85
N LYS A 440 -20.50 31.31 10.21
CA LYS A 440 -21.84 30.94 10.66
C LYS A 440 -22.35 31.77 11.84
N THR A 441 -21.44 32.33 12.65
CA THR A 441 -21.77 33.16 13.81
C THR A 441 -21.52 34.65 13.59
N SER A 442 -20.60 35.00 12.69
CA SER A 442 -20.12 36.39 12.51
C SER A 442 -20.72 37.12 11.31
N GLY A 443 -21.34 36.41 10.35
CA GLY A 443 -21.91 37.01 9.13
C GLY A 443 -20.87 37.57 8.16
N GLN A 444 -19.59 37.19 8.31
CA GLN A 444 -18.51 37.63 7.43
C GLN A 444 -18.61 36.99 6.04
N THR A 445 -18.33 37.78 5.00
CA THR A 445 -18.25 37.32 3.62
C THR A 445 -16.90 36.66 3.35
N LEU A 446 -16.91 35.55 2.63
CA LEU A 446 -15.70 34.87 2.18
C LEU A 446 -14.91 35.79 1.22
N SER A 447 -13.64 36.04 1.51
CA SER A 447 -12.72 36.79 0.64
C SER A 447 -11.29 36.26 0.77
N ALA A 448 -10.43 36.61 -0.18
CA ALA A 448 -9.03 36.22 -0.15
C ALA A 448 -8.32 36.78 1.08
N GLU A 449 -8.58 38.04 1.43
CA GLU A 449 -7.99 38.70 2.60
C GLU A 449 -8.39 38.01 3.91
N ALA A 450 -9.64 37.55 4.01
CA ALA A 450 -10.12 36.83 5.19
C ALA A 450 -9.44 35.46 5.33
N LEU A 451 -9.26 34.73 4.22
CA LEU A 451 -8.56 33.43 4.24
C LEU A 451 -7.05 33.60 4.50
N THR A 452 -6.41 34.60 3.91
CA THR A 452 -4.99 34.92 4.19
C THR A 452 -4.78 35.22 5.68
N ALA A 453 -5.68 36.00 6.30
CA ALA A 453 -5.60 36.27 7.73
C ALA A 453 -5.82 35.02 8.60
N GLU A 454 -6.62 34.05 8.14
CA GLU A 454 -6.81 32.77 8.83
C GLU A 454 -5.62 31.82 8.65
N ALA A 455 -5.03 31.76 7.45
CA ALA A 455 -3.83 30.96 7.20
C ALA A 455 -2.62 31.47 7.99
N GLN A 456 -2.44 32.79 8.08
CA GLN A 456 -1.34 33.38 8.84
C GLN A 456 -1.36 32.99 10.33
N LYS A 457 -2.55 32.72 10.90
CA LYS A 457 -2.70 32.27 12.31
C LYS A 457 -2.23 30.83 12.54
N LEU A 458 -2.08 30.03 11.48
CA LEU A 458 -1.55 28.67 11.56
C LEU A 458 -0.01 28.66 11.61
N LEU A 459 0.63 29.74 11.18
CA LEU A 459 2.08 29.85 11.14
C LEU A 459 2.60 30.67 12.33
N PRO A 460 3.83 30.42 12.80
CA PRO A 460 4.48 31.28 13.79
C PRO A 460 4.59 32.74 13.32
N ASP A 461 4.51 33.68 14.26
CA ASP A 461 4.66 35.12 14.00
C ASP A 461 5.93 35.42 13.19
N GLY A 462 5.77 36.15 12.08
CA GLY A 462 6.87 36.53 11.18
C GLY A 462 7.22 35.50 10.11
N THR A 463 6.54 34.36 10.05
CA THR A 463 6.67 33.40 8.95
C THR A 463 5.86 33.89 7.76
N GLU A 464 6.50 34.00 6.59
CA GLU A 464 5.82 34.34 5.35
C GLU A 464 5.05 33.14 4.80
N LEU A 465 3.92 33.41 4.15
CA LEU A 465 3.15 32.39 3.44
C LEU A 465 3.92 31.94 2.18
N PRO A 466 3.74 30.68 1.74
CA PRO A 466 4.25 30.21 0.45
C PRO A 466 3.92 31.16 -0.70
N GLU A 467 4.83 31.30 -1.68
CA GLU A 467 4.64 32.17 -2.86
C GLU A 467 3.36 31.77 -3.63
N GLU A 468 3.07 30.47 -3.70
CA GLU A 468 1.91 29.92 -4.41
C GLU A 468 0.57 30.09 -3.66
N PHE A 469 0.59 30.61 -2.43
CA PHE A 469 -0.59 30.69 -1.58
C PHE A 469 -1.66 31.64 -2.13
N GLU A 470 -1.27 32.75 -2.77
CA GLU A 470 -2.21 33.73 -3.33
C GLU A 470 -3.10 33.09 -4.41
N ASP A 471 -2.49 32.30 -5.31
CA ASP A 471 -3.22 31.56 -6.36
C ASP A 471 -4.13 30.49 -5.75
N CYS A 472 -3.65 29.76 -4.74
CA CYS A 472 -4.43 28.74 -4.05
C CYS A 472 -5.67 29.34 -3.38
N VAL A 473 -5.53 30.46 -2.68
CA VAL A 473 -6.64 31.16 -2.05
C VAL A 473 -7.61 31.71 -3.08
N GLY A 474 -7.11 32.23 -4.21
CA GLY A 474 -7.95 32.69 -5.32
C GLY A 474 -8.91 31.60 -5.80
N GLU A 475 -8.41 30.38 -6.01
CA GLU A 475 -9.23 29.24 -6.45
C GLU A 475 -10.21 28.77 -5.37
N VAL A 476 -9.77 28.71 -4.11
CA VAL A 476 -10.63 28.33 -2.97
C VAL A 476 -11.77 29.33 -2.76
N VAL A 477 -11.53 30.63 -2.90
CA VAL A 477 -12.59 31.66 -2.81
C VAL A 477 -13.53 31.61 -4.00
N ARG A 478 -13.01 31.32 -5.19
CA ARG A 478 -13.79 31.19 -6.43
C ARG A 478 -14.77 30.01 -6.37
N SER A 479 -14.39 28.92 -5.71
CA SER A 479 -15.18 27.68 -5.70
C SER A 479 -15.13 26.95 -4.34
N PRO A 480 -15.62 27.59 -3.26
CA PRO A 480 -15.46 27.08 -1.91
C PRO A 480 -16.23 25.78 -1.74
N THR A 481 -15.55 24.72 -1.31
CA THR A 481 -16.13 23.38 -1.09
C THR A 481 -16.77 22.74 -2.34
N ALA A 482 -16.60 23.33 -3.53
CA ALA A 482 -17.24 22.86 -4.74
C ALA A 482 -16.69 21.49 -5.16
N GLU A 483 -17.58 20.54 -5.39
CA GLU A 483 -17.23 19.19 -5.85
C GLU A 483 -17.41 19.11 -7.38
N LEU A 484 -16.42 19.62 -8.12
CA LEU A 484 -16.46 19.55 -9.58
C LEU A 484 -16.41 18.08 -10.05
N PRO A 485 -17.19 17.67 -11.07
CA PRO A 485 -17.26 16.26 -11.49
C PRO A 485 -15.90 15.61 -11.77
N ASN A 486 -14.98 16.36 -12.38
CA ASN A 486 -13.64 15.88 -12.72
C ASN A 486 -12.76 15.71 -11.47
N THR A 487 -12.81 16.68 -10.55
CA THR A 487 -12.10 16.61 -9.25
C THR A 487 -12.63 15.45 -8.43
N ALA A 488 -13.96 15.34 -8.32
CA ALA A 488 -14.66 14.27 -7.62
C ALA A 488 -14.31 12.88 -8.18
N ALA A 489 -14.26 12.73 -9.51
CA ALA A 489 -13.91 11.47 -10.16
C ALA A 489 -12.45 11.05 -9.91
N LEU A 490 -11.50 11.99 -9.98
CA LEU A 490 -10.10 11.72 -9.70
C LEU A 490 -9.88 11.35 -8.23
N LEU A 491 -10.41 12.16 -7.31
CA LEU A 491 -10.36 11.86 -5.86
C LEU A 491 -11.03 10.53 -5.56
N GLY A 492 -12.14 10.24 -6.23
CA GLY A 492 -12.81 8.94 -6.16
C GLY A 492 -11.87 7.78 -6.46
N GLY A 493 -10.97 7.92 -7.43
CA GLY A 493 -9.96 6.89 -7.75
C GLY A 493 -8.85 6.80 -6.70
N LEU A 494 -8.25 7.96 -6.37
CA LEU A 494 -7.13 8.03 -5.43
C LEU A 494 -7.52 7.53 -4.03
N VAL A 495 -8.60 8.07 -3.47
CA VAL A 495 -9.05 7.75 -2.12
C VAL A 495 -9.55 6.31 -2.01
N ALA A 496 -10.28 5.80 -3.01
CA ALA A 496 -10.73 4.41 -2.99
C ALA A 496 -9.57 3.42 -3.03
N GLN A 497 -8.51 3.73 -3.81
CA GLN A 497 -7.33 2.87 -3.82
C GLN A 497 -6.63 2.86 -2.47
N GLU A 498 -6.48 4.02 -1.81
CA GLU A 498 -5.90 4.08 -0.47
C GLU A 498 -6.77 3.36 0.57
N ALA A 499 -8.10 3.48 0.48
CA ALA A 499 -9.02 2.71 1.30
C ALA A 499 -8.84 1.20 1.10
N ILE A 500 -8.69 0.72 -0.14
CA ILE A 500 -8.40 -0.70 -0.43
C ILE A 500 -7.08 -1.15 0.20
N LYS A 501 -6.03 -0.34 0.17
CA LYS A 501 -4.76 -0.66 0.86
C LYS A 501 -4.97 -0.80 2.36
N MET A 502 -5.71 0.13 2.97
CA MET A 502 -6.01 0.09 4.40
C MET A 502 -6.83 -1.16 4.79
N ILE A 503 -7.80 -1.55 3.96
CA ILE A 503 -8.66 -2.72 4.18
C ILE A 503 -7.89 -4.03 4.00
N THR A 504 -7.16 -4.16 2.89
CA THR A 504 -6.48 -5.41 2.53
C THR A 504 -5.17 -5.60 3.29
N ARG A 505 -4.59 -4.52 3.84
CA ARG A 505 -3.24 -4.48 4.41
C ARG A 505 -2.18 -4.96 3.41
N GLN A 506 -2.43 -4.68 2.13
CA GLN A 506 -1.52 -4.92 1.02
C GLN A 506 -1.17 -3.59 0.36
N TYR A 507 0.04 -3.52 -0.22
CA TYR A 507 0.68 -2.28 -0.66
C TYR A 507 0.89 -1.27 0.48
N VAL A 508 1.66 -0.22 0.19
CA VAL A 508 1.95 0.82 1.18
C VAL A 508 0.97 1.98 0.98
N PRO A 509 0.12 2.30 1.97
CA PRO A 509 -0.72 3.50 1.90
C PRO A 509 0.13 4.77 1.98
N ILE A 510 -0.43 5.88 1.52
CA ILE A 510 0.22 7.19 1.64
C ILE A 510 0.48 7.53 3.11
N ASN A 511 1.55 8.29 3.36
CA ASN A 511 1.90 8.79 4.68
C ASN A 511 2.14 10.30 4.61
N GLY A 512 1.18 11.08 5.11
CA GLY A 512 1.12 12.54 4.95
C GLY A 512 -0.19 12.99 4.30
N TYR A 513 -0.32 14.29 4.04
CA TYR A 513 -1.47 14.82 3.31
C TYR A 513 -1.20 14.69 1.81
N CYS A 514 -2.07 13.99 1.09
CA CYS A 514 -2.00 13.97 -0.37
C CYS A 514 -2.72 15.19 -0.92
N ILE A 515 -1.95 16.07 -1.55
CA ILE A 515 -2.41 17.29 -2.20
C ILE A 515 -2.66 17.00 -3.68
N VAL A 516 -3.77 17.52 -4.19
CA VAL A 516 -4.17 17.42 -5.59
C VAL A 516 -4.45 18.81 -6.13
N ASP A 517 -3.77 19.17 -7.21
CA ASP A 517 -3.97 20.41 -7.93
C ASP A 517 -4.29 20.09 -9.39
N LEU A 518 -5.51 20.39 -9.81
CA LEU A 518 -5.98 20.21 -11.19
C LEU A 518 -5.97 21.48 -12.03
N VAL A 519 -5.51 22.60 -11.47
CA VAL A 519 -5.16 23.78 -12.25
C VAL A 519 -3.80 23.54 -12.92
N GLU A 520 -2.80 23.14 -12.15
CA GLU A 520 -1.45 22.83 -12.64
C GLU A 520 -1.28 21.33 -12.99
N THR A 521 -2.23 20.47 -12.64
CA THR A 521 -2.23 19.01 -12.92
C THR A 521 -1.07 18.26 -12.25
N TRP A 522 -0.97 18.34 -10.92
CA TRP A 522 -0.01 17.58 -10.13
C TRP A 522 -0.62 17.03 -8.84
N THR A 523 0.09 16.05 -8.26
CA THR A 523 -0.19 15.54 -6.91
C THR A 523 1.10 15.52 -6.10
N GLY A 524 1.01 15.71 -4.79
CA GLY A 524 2.17 15.72 -3.90
C GLY A 524 1.80 15.25 -2.51
N ILE A 525 2.80 14.84 -1.74
CA ILE A 525 2.63 14.48 -0.33
C ILE A 525 3.26 15.59 0.51
N LEU A 526 2.49 16.12 1.46
CA LEU A 526 2.93 17.04 2.50
C LEU A 526 3.29 16.28 3.77
#